data_AF-A0A7S3BQC7-F1
#
_entry.id   AF-A0A7S3BQC7-F1
#
_cell.length_a   1.000
_cell.length_b   1.000
_cell.length_c   1.000
_cell.angle_alpha   90.00
_cell.angle_beta   90.00
_cell.angle_gamma   90.00
#
_symmetry.space_group_name_H-M   'P 1'
#
loop_
_entity.id
_entity.type
_entity.pdbx_description
1 polymer ?
#
loop_
_entity_poly.entity_id
_entity_poly.type
_entity_poly.pdbx_seq_one_letter_code
_entity_poly.pdbx_strand_id
1 'polypeptide(L)'
;MVVFFYTLFFYSLYDASETDDGGIGASATKGQFPIHWVLVLLMLFALMLAERTAYTMHSMRAKALYHFGTLAIFTCYAVYAAHTDSYSRAGASRHRVAVLQLFFVLKALSMAVSAAQLRHGFPDFTQGQFFFHAVSISRHIGFVLYRALPYLYELRTIHDWACASTTLTLYDWLKLEDIYSSLYMVRCDLELARLKRRVGDKTRMRQKLLQGGLFFAALVLVLWLPLLLFSSANPSLSANPVTDISLELAVVPVRGQGRIALWSGGALRQMERWP
;
A
#
# COMPACT_ATOMS: atom_id res chain seq x y z
N MET A 1 -5.58 0.32 -10.92
CA MET A 1 -5.71 0.43 -9.45
C MET A 1 -5.86 -0.93 -8.77
N VAL A 2 -6.97 -1.67 -8.98
CA VAL A 2 -7.21 -2.98 -8.31
C VAL A 2 -6.03 -3.93 -8.45
N VAL A 3 -5.49 -4.09 -9.66
CA VAL A 3 -4.36 -5.00 -9.90
C VAL A 3 -3.07 -4.54 -9.20
N PHE A 4 -2.83 -3.23 -9.09
CA PHE A 4 -1.65 -2.71 -8.40
C PHE A 4 -1.72 -3.00 -6.88
N PHE A 5 -2.87 -2.73 -6.26
CA PHE A 5 -3.08 -3.06 -4.84
C PHE A 5 -3.08 -4.57 -4.60
N TYR A 6 -3.69 -5.34 -5.51
CA TYR A 6 -3.62 -6.79 -5.47
C TYR A 6 -2.17 -7.26 -5.45
N THR A 7 -1.34 -6.80 -6.37
CA THR A 7 0.09 -7.12 -6.37
C THR A 7 0.70 -6.69 -5.03
N LEU A 8 0.61 -5.42 -4.64
CA LEU A 8 1.21 -4.87 -3.41
C LEU A 8 0.90 -5.69 -2.14
N PHE A 9 -0.36 -6.05 -1.89
CA PHE A 9 -0.74 -6.79 -0.68
C PHE A 9 -0.43 -8.28 -0.76
N PHE A 10 -0.60 -8.91 -1.92
CA PHE A 10 -0.42 -10.35 -2.09
C PHE A 10 1.05 -10.77 -2.25
N TYR A 11 2.00 -9.82 -2.32
CA TYR A 11 3.43 -10.12 -2.22
C TYR A 11 3.77 -10.98 -0.99
N SER A 12 3.25 -10.56 0.17
CA SER A 12 3.50 -11.20 1.46
C SER A 12 3.05 -12.67 1.47
N LEU A 13 1.98 -12.99 0.76
CA LEU A 13 1.43 -14.34 0.61
C LEU A 13 2.16 -15.18 -0.44
N TYR A 14 2.78 -14.54 -1.43
CA TYR A 14 3.61 -15.21 -2.43
C TYR A 14 4.95 -15.67 -1.83
N ASP A 15 5.56 -14.83 -1.01
CA ASP A 15 6.89 -15.05 -0.39
C ASP A 15 6.84 -15.95 0.87
N ALA A 16 5.74 -15.89 1.64
CA ALA A 16 5.53 -16.73 2.84
C ALA A 16 5.49 -18.25 2.59
N SER A 17 5.61 -18.70 1.33
CA SER A 17 5.64 -20.11 0.96
C SER A 17 7.05 -20.66 0.67
N GLU A 18 8.08 -19.80 0.61
CA GLU A 18 9.48 -20.23 0.45
C GLU A 18 10.23 -20.39 1.77
N THR A 19 9.68 -19.89 2.88
CA THR A 19 10.27 -20.04 4.21
C THR A 19 9.30 -20.78 5.13
N ASP A 20 9.68 -21.98 5.55
CA ASP A 20 8.95 -22.82 6.52
C ASP A 20 8.97 -22.24 7.95
N ASP A 21 9.44 -20.99 8.11
CA ASP A 21 9.48 -20.24 9.36
C ASP A 21 8.41 -19.14 9.37
N GLY A 22 7.23 -19.49 9.89
CA GLY A 22 6.52 -18.67 10.87
C GLY A 22 6.12 -17.24 10.46
N GLY A 23 5.10 -17.12 9.62
CA GLY A 23 4.12 -16.03 9.70
C GLY A 23 4.60 -14.61 9.33
N ILE A 24 3.63 -13.72 9.24
CA ILE A 24 3.74 -12.32 8.78
C ILE A 24 4.88 -11.53 9.47
N GLY A 25 5.35 -11.99 10.64
CA GLY A 25 6.47 -11.40 11.39
C GLY A 25 7.87 -11.72 10.84
N ALA A 26 8.11 -12.91 10.28
CA ALA A 26 9.46 -13.33 9.85
C ALA A 26 9.93 -12.61 8.56
N SER A 27 9.01 -12.36 7.63
CA SER A 27 9.29 -11.54 6.44
C SER A 27 9.45 -10.05 6.78
N ALA A 28 8.77 -9.55 7.82
CA ALA A 28 8.95 -8.18 8.30
C ALA A 28 10.34 -7.98 8.94
N THR A 29 10.88 -9.01 9.60
CA THR A 29 12.22 -8.96 10.20
C THR A 29 13.37 -9.02 9.20
N LYS A 30 13.18 -9.54 7.98
CA LYS A 30 14.22 -9.54 6.93
C LYS A 30 14.23 -8.27 6.07
N GLY A 31 13.23 -7.41 6.17
CA GLY A 31 13.26 -6.00 5.76
C GLY A 31 13.55 -5.66 4.29
N GLN A 32 13.79 -6.64 3.41
CA GLN A 32 14.17 -6.41 2.03
C GLN A 32 13.14 -6.99 1.07
N PHE A 33 12.39 -6.10 0.42
CA PHE A 33 11.64 -6.46 -0.77
C PHE A 33 12.61 -6.80 -1.91
N PRO A 34 12.48 -7.94 -2.58
CA PRO A 34 13.29 -8.30 -3.72
C PRO A 34 13.18 -7.26 -4.83
N ILE A 35 14.30 -6.96 -5.48
CA ILE A 35 14.37 -5.93 -6.53
C ILE A 35 13.41 -6.21 -7.69
N HIS A 36 13.25 -7.49 -8.08
CA HIS A 36 12.35 -7.89 -9.18
C HIS A 36 10.90 -7.53 -8.89
N TRP A 37 10.48 -7.64 -7.63
CA TRP A 37 9.14 -7.32 -7.20
C TRP A 37 8.87 -5.81 -7.30
N VAL A 38 9.83 -5.01 -6.84
CA VAL A 38 9.76 -3.54 -6.95
C VAL A 38 9.70 -3.11 -8.41
N LEU A 39 10.46 -3.74 -9.30
CA LEU A 39 10.41 -3.46 -10.74
C LEU A 39 9.03 -3.75 -11.35
N VAL A 40 8.37 -4.86 -10.96
CA VAL A 40 7.00 -5.16 -11.41
C VAL A 40 6.02 -4.12 -10.90
N LEU A 41 6.11 -3.71 -9.64
CA LEU A 41 5.26 -2.64 -9.08
C LEU A 41 5.48 -1.30 -9.79
N LEU A 42 6.73 -0.94 -10.05
CA LEU A 42 7.09 0.28 -10.79
C LEU A 42 6.53 0.23 -12.22
N MET A 43 6.65 -0.91 -12.90
CA MET A 43 6.09 -1.12 -14.23
C MET A 43 4.56 -1.00 -14.22
N LEU A 44 3.88 -1.64 -13.27
CA LEU A 44 2.43 -1.56 -13.12
C LEU A 44 1.96 -0.13 -12.82
N PHE A 45 2.71 0.60 -12.01
CA PHE A 45 2.45 2.01 -11.72
C PHE A 45 2.67 2.87 -12.96
N ALA A 46 3.74 2.66 -13.72
CA ALA A 46 3.97 3.36 -14.98
C ALA A 46 2.87 3.09 -16.01
N LEU A 47 2.42 1.84 -16.16
CA LEU A 47 1.29 1.48 -17.04
C LEU A 47 0.00 2.15 -16.60
N MET A 48 -0.26 2.22 -15.29
CA MET A 48 -1.41 2.93 -14.73
C MET A 48 -1.36 4.44 -15.04
N LEU A 49 -0.20 5.08 -14.93
CA LEU A 49 -0.02 6.48 -15.31
C LEU A 49 -0.18 6.67 -16.82
N ALA A 50 0.39 5.79 -17.65
CA ALA A 50 0.27 5.86 -19.10
C ALA A 50 -1.18 5.68 -19.59
N GLU A 51 -1.95 4.83 -18.93
CA GLU A 51 -3.39 4.72 -19.21
C GLU A 51 -4.13 6.02 -18.91
N ARG A 52 -3.77 6.66 -17.80
CA ARG A 52 -4.38 7.91 -17.35
C ARG A 52 -3.98 9.09 -18.23
N THR A 53 -2.73 9.17 -18.69
CA THR A 53 -2.32 10.19 -19.67
C THR A 53 -3.06 10.00 -20.99
N ALA A 54 -3.15 8.76 -21.49
CA ALA A 54 -3.89 8.46 -22.73
C ALA A 54 -5.38 8.85 -22.62
N TYR A 55 -5.97 8.70 -21.44
CA TYR A 55 -7.32 9.17 -21.15
C TYR A 55 -7.42 10.71 -21.13
N THR A 56 -6.50 11.38 -20.43
CA THR A 56 -6.52 12.84 -20.23
C THR A 56 -6.25 13.61 -21.52
N MET A 57 -5.40 13.08 -22.39
CA MET A 57 -5.08 13.68 -23.69
C MET A 57 -6.22 13.52 -24.71
N HIS A 58 -7.30 12.82 -24.37
CA HIS A 58 -8.45 12.53 -25.25
C HIS A 58 -8.05 11.90 -26.61
N SER A 59 -6.84 11.33 -26.71
CA SER A 59 -6.29 10.85 -27.97
C SER A 59 -6.57 9.36 -28.15
N MET A 60 -7.46 9.04 -29.08
CA MET A 60 -7.80 7.65 -29.43
C MET A 60 -6.59 6.86 -29.94
N ARG A 61 -5.66 7.52 -30.64
CA ARG A 61 -4.42 6.90 -31.14
C ARG A 61 -3.50 6.49 -30.00
N ALA A 62 -3.31 7.36 -29.01
CA ALA A 62 -2.49 7.06 -27.83
C ALA A 62 -3.08 5.90 -27.02
N LYS A 63 -4.41 5.88 -26.84
CA LYS A 63 -5.10 4.78 -26.15
C LYS A 63 -4.99 3.46 -26.91
N ALA A 64 -5.10 3.47 -28.23
CA ALA A 64 -4.90 2.28 -29.05
C ALA A 64 -3.47 1.74 -28.93
N LEU A 65 -2.46 2.61 -29.05
CA LEU A 65 -1.05 2.22 -28.90
C LEU A 65 -0.77 1.64 -27.51
N TYR A 66 -1.29 2.28 -26.45
CA TYR A 66 -1.22 1.74 -25.09
C TYR A 66 -1.87 0.36 -25.00
N HIS A 67 -3.07 0.18 -25.56
CA HIS A 67 -3.80 -1.09 -25.49
C HIS A 67 -3.03 -2.23 -26.15
N PHE A 68 -2.57 -2.04 -27.39
CA PHE A 68 -1.78 -3.05 -28.10
C PHE A 68 -0.42 -3.30 -27.44
N GLY A 69 0.25 -2.26 -26.94
CA GLY A 69 1.52 -2.42 -26.21
C GLY A 69 1.34 -3.21 -24.91
N THR A 70 0.29 -2.92 -24.15
CA THR A 70 -0.02 -3.64 -22.89
C THR A 70 -0.40 -5.10 -23.16
N LEU A 71 -1.16 -5.36 -24.23
CA LEU A 71 -1.47 -6.71 -24.70
C LEU A 71 -0.19 -7.48 -25.07
N ALA A 72 0.73 -6.86 -25.82
CA ALA A 72 1.97 -7.49 -26.22
C ALA A 72 2.87 -7.83 -25.02
N ILE A 73 3.06 -6.88 -24.10
CA ILE A 73 3.81 -7.08 -22.85
C ILE A 73 3.23 -8.24 -22.05
N PHE A 74 1.90 -8.26 -21.87
CA PHE A 74 1.23 -9.27 -21.07
C PHE A 74 1.23 -10.66 -21.73
N THR A 75 1.07 -10.72 -23.05
CA THR A 75 1.15 -11.97 -23.81
C THR A 75 2.58 -12.53 -23.78
N CYS A 76 3.59 -11.67 -23.94
CA CYS A 76 5.00 -12.06 -23.82
C CYS A 76 5.30 -12.59 -22.41
N TYR A 77 4.81 -11.91 -21.37
CA TYR A 77 4.93 -12.37 -19.98
C TYR A 77 4.23 -13.72 -19.74
N ALA A 78 3.02 -13.92 -20.28
CA ALA A 78 2.29 -15.18 -20.16
C ALA A 78 3.03 -16.34 -20.84
N VAL A 79 3.57 -16.10 -22.03
CA VAL A 79 4.37 -17.08 -22.79
C VAL A 79 5.68 -17.40 -22.05
N TYR A 80 6.38 -16.37 -21.56
CA TYR A 80 7.58 -16.56 -20.74
C TYR A 80 7.29 -17.35 -19.47
N ALA A 81 6.19 -17.05 -18.77
CA ALA A 81 5.76 -17.75 -17.57
C ALA A 81 5.31 -19.20 -17.84
N ALA A 82 4.82 -19.50 -19.04
CA ALA A 82 4.49 -20.86 -19.47
C ALA A 82 5.73 -21.68 -19.86
N HIS A 83 6.75 -21.05 -20.45
CA HIS A 83 8.00 -21.71 -20.85
C HIS A 83 9.01 -21.88 -19.71
N THR A 84 9.03 -20.95 -18.76
CA THR A 84 9.74 -21.17 -17.50
C THR A 84 8.85 -22.07 -16.65
N ASP A 85 9.37 -23.20 -16.13
CA ASP A 85 8.63 -24.21 -15.34
C ASP A 85 8.03 -23.71 -14.00
N SER A 86 7.70 -22.42 -13.91
CA SER A 86 6.96 -21.76 -12.84
C SER A 86 5.60 -22.42 -12.55
N TYR A 87 4.98 -23.03 -13.57
CA TYR A 87 3.75 -23.82 -13.44
C TYR A 87 3.98 -25.34 -13.26
N SER A 88 5.11 -25.86 -13.77
CA SER A 88 5.37 -27.31 -13.84
C SER A 88 6.14 -27.88 -12.65
N ARG A 89 6.66 -27.05 -11.73
CA ARG A 89 7.25 -27.58 -10.49
C ARG A 89 6.16 -28.30 -9.71
N ALA A 90 6.30 -29.63 -9.63
CA ALA A 90 5.44 -30.58 -8.92
C ALA A 90 5.31 -30.34 -7.39
N GLY A 91 5.70 -29.16 -6.88
CA GLY A 91 5.57 -28.72 -5.50
C GLY A 91 5.10 -27.25 -5.34
N ALA A 92 4.65 -26.58 -6.42
CA ALA A 92 4.05 -25.26 -6.27
C ALA A 92 2.74 -25.38 -5.48
N SER A 93 2.66 -24.70 -4.32
CA SER A 93 1.47 -24.74 -3.48
C SER A 93 0.24 -24.28 -4.29
N ARG A 94 -0.88 -24.99 -4.15
CA ARG A 94 -2.17 -24.68 -4.83
C ARG A 94 -2.56 -23.19 -4.69
N HIS A 95 -2.16 -22.57 -3.59
CA HIS A 95 -2.36 -21.15 -3.32
C HIS A 95 -1.58 -20.22 -4.28
N ARG A 96 -0.30 -20.49 -4.60
CA ARG A 96 0.50 -19.65 -5.51
C ARG A 96 -0.10 -19.63 -6.92
N VAL A 97 -0.53 -20.79 -7.41
CA VAL A 97 -1.17 -20.93 -8.73
C VAL A 97 -2.49 -20.14 -8.76
N ALA A 98 -3.30 -20.22 -7.71
CA ALA A 98 -4.55 -19.48 -7.61
C ALA A 98 -4.35 -17.95 -7.60
N VAL A 99 -3.32 -17.46 -6.88
CA VAL A 99 -2.95 -16.02 -6.85
C VAL A 99 -2.55 -15.52 -8.24
N LEU A 100 -1.71 -16.28 -8.95
CA LEU A 100 -1.32 -15.93 -10.32
C LEU A 100 -2.51 -15.96 -11.27
N GLN A 101 -3.35 -17.00 -11.22
CA GLN A 101 -4.57 -17.09 -12.03
C GLN A 101 -5.49 -15.88 -11.82
N LEU A 102 -5.71 -15.48 -10.56
CA LEU A 102 -6.54 -14.31 -10.26
C LEU A 102 -5.92 -13.02 -10.80
N PHE A 103 -4.59 -12.86 -10.71
CA PHE A 103 -3.89 -11.73 -11.35
C PHE A 103 -4.15 -11.67 -12.86
N PHE A 104 -4.04 -12.81 -13.54
CA PHE A 104 -4.29 -12.90 -14.99
C PHE A 104 -5.74 -12.57 -15.34
N VAL A 105 -6.71 -13.08 -14.57
CA VAL A 105 -8.13 -12.79 -14.75
C VAL A 105 -8.43 -11.30 -14.55
N LEU A 106 -7.91 -10.70 -13.48
CA LEU A 106 -8.10 -9.26 -13.22
C LEU A 106 -7.48 -8.39 -14.32
N LYS A 107 -6.31 -8.80 -14.85
CA LYS A 107 -5.68 -8.12 -15.98
C LYS A 107 -6.48 -8.27 -17.27
N ALA A 108 -6.95 -9.46 -17.59
CA ALA A 108 -7.80 -9.71 -18.76
C ALA A 108 -9.08 -8.86 -18.70
N LEU A 109 -9.72 -8.77 -17.53
CA LEU A 109 -10.88 -7.91 -17.32
C LEU A 109 -10.55 -6.44 -17.55
N SER A 110 -9.41 -5.96 -17.03
CA SER A 110 -8.99 -4.57 -17.25
C SER A 110 -8.75 -4.26 -18.73
N MET A 111 -8.19 -5.22 -19.48
CA MET A 111 -7.95 -5.09 -20.91
C MET A 111 -9.26 -5.13 -21.70
N ALA A 112 -10.22 -5.98 -21.32
CA ALA A 112 -11.56 -6.02 -21.92
C ALA A 112 -12.29 -4.67 -21.75
N VAL A 113 -12.20 -4.05 -20.56
CA VAL A 113 -12.75 -2.71 -20.33
C VAL A 113 -12.04 -1.66 -21.19
N SER A 114 -10.71 -1.73 -21.31
CA SER A 114 -9.95 -0.84 -22.19
C SER A 114 -10.34 -0.99 -23.66
N ALA A 115 -10.62 -2.21 -24.14
CA ALA A 115 -11.09 -2.47 -25.49
C ALA A 115 -12.50 -1.94 -25.71
N ALA A 116 -13.39 -2.14 -24.72
CA ALA A 116 -14.74 -1.58 -24.74
C ALA A 116 -14.71 -0.04 -24.79
N GLN A 117 -13.78 0.60 -24.08
CA GLN A 117 -13.57 2.04 -24.13
C GLN A 117 -13.10 2.51 -25.52
N LEU A 118 -12.18 1.77 -26.15
CA LEU A 118 -11.71 2.10 -27.49
C LEU A 118 -12.83 1.97 -28.55
N ARG A 119 -13.78 1.05 -28.34
CA ARG A 119 -14.94 0.88 -29.22
C ARG A 119 -15.95 2.03 -29.09
N HIS A 120 -16.25 2.48 -27.86
CA HIS A 120 -17.28 3.51 -27.64
C HIS A 120 -16.74 4.95 -27.77
N GLY A 121 -15.43 5.14 -27.72
CA GLY A 121 -14.81 6.46 -27.80
C GLY A 121 -14.77 7.20 -26.46
N PHE A 122 -14.11 8.36 -26.47
CA PHE A 122 -14.11 9.30 -25.35
C PHE A 122 -15.25 10.31 -25.52
N PRO A 123 -15.97 10.67 -24.45
CA PRO A 123 -16.93 11.77 -24.49
C PRO A 123 -16.21 13.12 -24.66
N ASP A 124 -16.87 14.10 -25.28
CA ASP A 124 -16.27 15.42 -25.54
C ASP A 124 -16.00 16.22 -24.26
N PHE A 125 -16.75 15.93 -23.18
CA PHE A 125 -16.62 16.60 -21.88
C PHE A 125 -16.29 15.59 -20.77
N THR A 126 -15.02 15.56 -20.36
CA THR A 126 -14.50 14.60 -19.39
C THR A 126 -13.93 15.23 -18.11
N GLN A 127 -13.98 16.56 -17.99
CA GLN A 127 -13.28 17.29 -16.93
C GLN A 127 -13.96 17.25 -15.56
N GLY A 128 -15.10 16.57 -15.42
CA GLY A 128 -15.77 16.38 -14.13
C GLY A 128 -15.19 15.22 -13.33
N GLN A 129 -14.86 15.45 -12.05
CA GLN A 129 -14.55 14.35 -11.15
C GLN A 129 -15.80 13.50 -10.93
N PHE A 130 -15.70 12.18 -11.11
CA PHE A 130 -16.82 11.23 -10.98
C PHE A 130 -17.65 11.39 -9.70
N PHE A 131 -16.99 11.72 -8.58
CA PHE A 131 -17.65 11.91 -7.29
C PHE A 131 -18.59 13.13 -7.27
N PHE A 132 -18.29 14.17 -8.05
CA PHE A 132 -19.00 15.46 -8.00
C PHE A 132 -20.29 15.49 -8.83
N HIS A 133 -20.58 14.45 -9.62
CA HIS A 133 -21.77 14.42 -10.48
C HIS A 133 -23.11 14.39 -9.72
N ALA A 134 -23.15 13.78 -8.54
CA ALA A 134 -24.37 13.68 -7.76
C ALA A 134 -24.05 13.57 -6.27
N VAL A 135 -24.91 14.14 -5.44
CA VAL A 135 -24.81 13.99 -3.99
C VAL A 135 -25.47 12.67 -3.59
N SER A 136 -24.68 11.81 -2.97
CA SER A 136 -25.14 10.55 -2.40
C SER A 136 -24.23 10.17 -1.24
N ILE A 137 -24.79 9.50 -0.23
CA ILE A 137 -24.04 9.02 0.94
C ILE A 137 -22.85 8.14 0.51
N SER A 138 -23.05 7.26 -0.48
CA SER A 138 -21.99 6.37 -0.96
C SER A 138 -20.85 7.13 -1.64
N ARG A 139 -21.17 8.16 -2.45
CA ARG A 139 -20.17 9.01 -3.11
C ARG A 139 -19.43 9.89 -2.11
N HIS A 140 -20.13 10.44 -1.12
CA HIS A 140 -19.53 11.22 -0.04
C HIS A 140 -18.52 10.38 0.76
N ILE A 141 -18.93 9.19 1.23
CA ILE A 141 -18.02 8.26 1.94
C ILE A 141 -16.84 7.87 1.04
N GLY A 142 -17.11 7.55 -0.23
CA GLY A 142 -16.07 7.22 -1.20
C GLY A 142 -15.05 8.36 -1.39
N PHE A 143 -15.53 9.60 -1.44
CA PHE A 143 -14.67 10.78 -1.56
C PHE A 143 -13.84 11.04 -0.30
N VAL A 144 -14.43 10.86 0.88
CA VAL A 144 -13.70 10.96 2.17
C VAL A 144 -12.60 9.89 2.24
N LEU A 145 -12.91 8.64 1.90
CA LEU A 145 -11.93 7.55 1.85
C LEU A 145 -10.83 7.81 0.82
N TYR A 146 -11.20 8.36 -0.33
CA TYR A 146 -10.28 8.72 -1.39
C TYR A 146 -9.27 9.81 -0.95
N ARG A 147 -9.73 10.82 -0.20
CA ARG A 147 -8.87 11.88 0.38
C ARG A 147 -8.08 11.40 1.59
N ALA A 148 -8.56 10.38 2.31
CA ALA A 148 -7.85 9.80 3.45
C ALA A 148 -6.60 9.01 3.04
N LEU A 149 -6.52 8.56 1.77
CA LEU A 149 -5.32 7.91 1.26
C LEU A 149 -4.20 8.93 1.06
N PRO A 150 -3.03 8.76 1.71
CA PRO A 150 -1.94 9.72 1.64
C PRO A 150 -1.43 9.83 0.20
N TYR A 151 -1.17 11.07 -0.24
CA TYR A 151 -0.62 11.43 -1.56
C TYR A 151 -1.46 11.08 -2.80
N LEU A 152 -2.46 10.19 -2.70
CA LEU A 152 -3.18 9.70 -3.88
C LEU A 152 -3.98 10.83 -4.56
N TYR A 153 -4.67 11.66 -3.77
CA TYR A 153 -5.39 12.83 -4.28
C TYR A 153 -4.42 13.82 -4.96
N GLU A 154 -3.37 14.20 -4.25
CA GLU A 154 -2.40 15.20 -4.72
C GLU A 154 -1.68 14.75 -5.99
N LEU A 155 -1.22 13.50 -6.02
CA LEU A 155 -0.52 12.92 -7.17
C LEU A 155 -1.40 12.89 -8.41
N ARG A 156 -2.69 12.56 -8.24
CA ARG A 156 -3.66 12.65 -9.33
C ARG A 156 -3.75 14.08 -9.84
N THR A 157 -3.95 15.05 -8.95
CA THR A 157 -4.14 16.45 -9.33
C THR A 157 -2.94 17.00 -10.09
N ILE A 158 -1.73 16.70 -9.62
CA ILE A 158 -0.49 17.10 -10.29
C ILE A 158 -0.36 16.42 -11.66
N HIS A 159 -0.70 15.13 -11.75
CA HIS A 159 -0.68 14.39 -13.02
C HIS A 159 -1.69 14.94 -14.04
N ASP A 160 -2.92 15.21 -13.57
CA ASP A 160 -3.99 15.75 -14.40
C ASP A 160 -3.60 17.16 -14.89
N TRP A 161 -2.99 18.01 -14.05
CA TRP A 161 -2.41 19.30 -14.44
C TRP A 161 -1.31 19.16 -15.49
N ALA A 162 -0.37 18.23 -15.28
CA ALA A 162 0.76 18.04 -16.19
C ALA A 162 0.34 17.59 -17.60
N CYS A 163 -0.81 16.92 -17.72
CA CYS A 163 -1.33 16.44 -19.00
C CYS A 163 -2.42 17.36 -19.60
N ALA A 164 -2.98 18.29 -18.83
CA ALA A 164 -4.01 19.19 -19.31
C ALA A 164 -3.41 20.39 -20.06
N SER A 165 -4.05 20.79 -21.16
CA SER A 165 -3.75 22.06 -21.83
C SER A 165 -4.38 23.22 -21.05
N THR A 166 -3.68 23.71 -20.02
CA THR A 166 -4.14 24.80 -19.15
C THR A 166 -3.16 25.95 -19.13
N THR A 167 -3.67 27.16 -18.92
CA THR A 167 -2.86 28.38 -18.71
C THR A 167 -2.55 28.62 -17.23
N LEU A 168 -3.17 27.85 -16.32
CA LEU A 168 -2.99 27.99 -14.88
C LEU A 168 -1.63 27.41 -14.44
N THR A 169 -0.98 28.11 -13.52
CA THR A 169 0.19 27.56 -12.82
C THR A 169 -0.21 26.35 -11.98
N LEU A 170 0.74 25.46 -11.67
CA LEU A 170 0.47 24.29 -10.82
C LEU A 170 -0.16 24.68 -9.48
N TYR A 171 0.33 25.77 -8.88
CA TYR A 171 -0.16 26.22 -7.58
C TYR A 171 -1.61 26.73 -7.65
N ASP A 172 -1.94 27.48 -8.68
CA ASP A 172 -3.32 27.94 -8.90
C ASP A 172 -4.25 26.78 -9.22
N TRP A 173 -3.77 25.76 -9.94
CA TRP A 173 -4.52 24.54 -10.20
C TRP A 173 -4.81 23.76 -8.92
N LEU A 174 -3.80 23.58 -8.06
CA LEU A 174 -3.96 22.93 -6.75
C LEU A 174 -4.96 23.70 -5.87
N LYS A 175 -4.90 25.03 -5.86
CA LYS A 175 -5.88 25.87 -5.15
C LYS A 175 -7.29 25.67 -5.67
N LEU A 176 -7.47 25.68 -7.00
CA LEU A 176 -8.76 25.48 -7.63
C LEU A 176 -9.37 24.15 -7.22
N GLU A 177 -8.57 23.09 -7.27
CA GLU A 177 -8.97 21.73 -6.92
C GLU A 177 -9.31 21.59 -5.43
N ASP A 178 -8.54 22.22 -4.53
CA ASP A 178 -8.85 22.24 -3.09
C ASP A 178 -10.16 22.99 -2.79
N ILE A 179 -10.42 24.11 -3.47
CA ILE A 179 -11.69 24.86 -3.36
C ILE A 179 -12.86 23.99 -3.84
N TYR A 180 -12.74 23.33 -4.99
CA TYR A 180 -13.77 22.42 -5.50
C TYR A 180 -14.05 21.28 -4.52
N SER A 181 -13.00 20.66 -3.99
CA SER A 181 -13.09 19.57 -3.01
C SER A 181 -13.86 20.01 -1.76
N SER A 182 -13.54 21.22 -1.26
CA SER A 182 -14.13 21.79 -0.05
C SER A 182 -15.59 22.17 -0.28
N LEU A 183 -15.91 22.77 -1.43
CA LEU A 183 -17.27 23.12 -1.81
C LEU A 183 -18.16 21.86 -1.95
N TYR A 184 -17.62 20.79 -2.55
CA TYR A 184 -18.34 19.52 -2.68
C TYR A 184 -18.64 18.89 -1.31
N MET A 185 -17.66 18.89 -0.39
CA MET A 185 -17.85 18.38 0.97
C MET A 185 -18.97 19.13 1.71
N VAL A 186 -18.92 20.47 1.68
CA VAL A 186 -19.96 21.32 2.29
C VAL A 186 -21.31 21.07 1.62
N ARG A 187 -21.36 20.92 0.30
CA ARG A 187 -22.60 20.63 -0.43
C ARG A 187 -23.21 19.30 0.01
N CYS A 188 -22.39 18.25 0.12
CA CYS A 188 -22.83 16.95 0.63
C CYS A 188 -23.36 17.06 2.06
N ASP A 189 -22.61 17.71 2.96
CA ASP A 189 -23.01 17.86 4.36
C ASP A 189 -24.35 18.58 4.50
N LEU A 190 -24.57 19.64 3.71
CA LEU A 190 -25.82 20.40 3.71
C LEU A 190 -26.99 19.56 3.20
N GLU A 191 -26.84 18.86 2.08
CA GLU A 191 -27.91 18.04 1.52
C GLU A 191 -28.22 16.82 2.40
N LEU A 192 -27.20 16.09 2.87
CA LEU A 192 -27.39 14.97 3.79
C LEU A 192 -28.02 15.43 5.11
N ALA A 193 -27.63 16.60 5.62
CA ALA A 193 -28.25 17.18 6.81
C ALA A 193 -29.72 17.51 6.57
N ARG A 194 -30.08 18.13 5.44
CA ARG A 194 -31.47 18.45 5.08
C ARG A 194 -32.36 17.22 4.97
N LEU A 195 -31.82 16.09 4.47
CA LEU A 195 -32.54 14.82 4.43
C LEU A 195 -32.78 14.21 5.82
N LYS A 196 -31.88 14.46 6.77
CA LYS A 196 -31.88 13.82 8.10
C LYS A 196 -32.54 14.65 9.20
N ARG A 197 -32.55 15.98 9.07
CA ARG A 197 -33.08 16.92 10.08
C ARG A 197 -33.71 18.15 9.44
N ARG A 198 -34.74 18.71 10.07
CA ARG A 198 -35.24 20.05 9.74
C ARG A 198 -34.39 21.11 10.43
N VAL A 199 -34.44 22.32 9.91
CA VAL A 199 -33.76 23.47 10.52
C VAL A 199 -34.39 23.72 11.90
N GLY A 200 -33.58 23.72 12.95
CA GLY A 200 -34.02 23.91 14.34
C GLY A 200 -34.11 22.64 15.20
N ASP A 201 -33.99 21.44 14.61
CA ASP A 201 -34.07 20.19 15.39
C ASP A 201 -32.86 20.00 16.33
N LYS A 202 -33.14 19.55 17.56
CA LYS A 202 -32.10 19.17 18.54
C LYS A 202 -31.30 17.98 18.03
N THR A 203 -29.99 18.03 18.18
CA THR A 203 -29.09 16.92 17.83
C THR A 203 -29.31 15.71 18.75
N ARG A 204 -29.39 14.50 18.17
CA ARG A 204 -29.68 13.27 18.92
C ARG A 204 -28.57 12.97 19.93
N MET A 205 -28.94 12.69 21.18
CA MET A 205 -27.98 12.38 22.26
C MET A 205 -27.04 11.23 21.91
N ARG A 206 -27.55 10.16 21.26
CA ARG A 206 -26.73 9.03 20.80
C ARG A 206 -25.62 9.45 19.84
N GLN A 207 -25.87 10.42 18.96
CA GLN A 207 -24.84 10.91 18.03
C GLN A 207 -23.76 11.70 18.77
N LYS A 208 -24.14 12.51 19.76
CA LYS A 208 -23.17 13.23 20.60
C LYS A 208 -22.30 12.26 21.40
N LEU A 209 -22.93 11.26 22.03
CA LEU A 209 -22.22 10.27 22.82
C LEU A 209 -21.30 9.41 21.96
N LEU A 210 -21.76 8.96 20.79
CA LEU A 210 -20.95 8.14 19.90
C LEU A 210 -19.79 8.95 19.31
N GLN A 211 -20.05 10.10 18.69
CA GLN A 211 -19.02 10.88 18.04
C GLN A 211 -18.05 11.50 19.07
N GLY A 212 -18.58 12.19 20.08
CA GLY A 212 -17.75 12.81 21.12
C GLY A 212 -17.05 11.78 22.01
N GLY A 213 -17.76 10.73 22.42
CA GLY A 213 -17.20 9.67 23.25
C GLY A 213 -16.14 8.84 22.52
N LEU A 214 -16.33 8.53 21.23
CA LEU A 214 -15.32 7.82 20.42
C LEU A 214 -14.05 8.66 20.26
N PHE A 215 -14.17 9.94 19.91
CA PHE A 215 -13.01 10.84 19.79
C PHE A 215 -12.28 10.99 21.13
N PHE A 216 -13.01 11.13 22.23
CA PHE A 216 -12.44 11.18 23.57
C PHE A 216 -11.69 9.88 23.93
N ALA A 217 -12.33 8.72 23.71
CA ALA A 217 -11.71 7.42 23.97
C ALA A 217 -10.45 7.19 23.11
N ALA A 218 -10.47 7.62 21.85
CA ALA A 218 -9.30 7.53 20.97
C ALA A 218 -8.13 8.39 21.49
N LEU A 219 -8.41 9.61 21.98
CA LEU A 219 -7.38 10.46 22.59
C LEU A 219 -6.80 9.85 23.86
N VAL A 220 -7.64 9.28 24.72
CA VAL A 220 -7.20 8.55 25.93
C VAL A 220 -6.30 7.37 25.51
N LEU A 221 -6.71 6.60 24.51
CA LEU A 221 -5.91 5.47 24.01
C LEU A 221 -4.57 5.93 23.45
N VAL A 222 -4.51 7.00 22.64
CA VAL A 222 -3.25 7.54 22.12
C VAL A 222 -2.30 7.99 23.24
N LEU A 223 -2.84 8.53 24.34
CA LEU A 223 -2.04 8.96 25.48
C LEU A 223 -1.51 7.76 26.29
N TRP A 224 -2.38 6.80 26.62
CA TRP A 224 -2.04 5.71 27.54
C TRP A 224 -1.46 4.46 26.87
N LEU A 225 -1.82 4.16 25.63
CA LEU A 225 -1.40 2.93 24.93
C LEU A 225 0.13 2.84 24.75
N PRO A 226 0.87 3.91 24.39
CA PRO A 226 2.33 3.85 24.37
C PRO A 226 2.91 3.52 25.76
N LEU A 227 2.39 4.14 26.83
CA LEU A 227 2.85 3.86 28.19
C LEU A 227 2.57 2.41 28.59
N LEU A 228 1.39 1.89 28.28
CA LEU A 228 1.03 0.49 28.56
C LEU A 228 1.92 -0.48 27.77
N LEU A 229 2.18 -0.20 26.50
CA LEU A 229 3.06 -1.02 25.67
C LEU A 229 4.49 -1.02 26.20
N PHE A 230 5.07 0.14 26.51
CA PHE A 230 6.43 0.21 27.05
C PHE A 230 6.56 -0.31 28.48
N SER A 231 5.52 -0.21 29.30
CA SER A 231 5.53 -0.75 30.66
C SER A 231 5.36 -2.27 30.71
N SER A 232 4.55 -2.86 29.83
CA SER A 232 4.27 -4.31 29.81
C SER A 232 5.20 -5.09 28.90
N ALA A 233 5.65 -4.50 27.79
CA ALA A 233 6.55 -5.11 26.82
C ALA A 233 8.01 -4.65 26.97
N ASN A 234 8.43 -4.28 28.18
CA ASN A 234 9.83 -3.93 28.43
C ASN A 234 10.70 -5.21 28.37
N PRO A 235 11.57 -5.39 27.36
CA PRO A 235 12.44 -6.56 27.27
C PRO A 235 13.44 -6.64 28.43
N SER A 236 13.65 -5.55 29.17
CA SER A 236 14.45 -5.54 30.41
C SER A 236 13.82 -6.34 31.55
N LEU A 237 12.51 -6.65 31.48
CA LEU A 237 11.83 -7.56 32.42
C LEU A 237 12.03 -9.03 32.04
N SER A 238 12.38 -9.32 30.78
CA SER A 238 12.75 -10.68 30.42
C SER A 238 14.10 -11.00 31.03
N ALA A 239 14.17 -12.10 31.77
CA ALA A 239 15.46 -12.60 32.24
C ALA A 239 16.35 -12.75 31.01
N ASN A 240 17.56 -12.17 31.05
CA ASN A 240 18.60 -12.42 30.07
C ASN A 240 19.52 -13.52 30.64
N PRO A 241 19.12 -14.81 30.59
CA PRO A 241 20.02 -15.86 30.99
C PRO A 241 21.21 -15.85 30.02
N VAL A 242 22.40 -15.81 30.57
CA VAL A 242 23.61 -16.00 29.78
C VAL A 242 23.52 -17.40 29.17
N THR A 243 23.41 -17.49 27.84
CA THR A 243 23.25 -18.77 27.12
C THR A 243 24.58 -19.43 26.82
N ASP A 244 25.62 -18.63 26.61
CA ASP A 244 26.99 -19.10 26.40
C ASP A 244 27.99 -18.05 26.90
N ILE A 245 29.14 -18.52 27.37
CA ILE A 245 30.25 -17.68 27.83
C ILE A 245 31.48 -18.13 27.08
N SER A 246 31.97 -17.31 26.16
CA SER A 246 33.26 -17.52 25.51
C SER A 246 34.32 -16.61 26.14
N LEU A 247 35.44 -17.22 26.55
CA LEU A 247 36.63 -16.49 26.97
C LEU A 247 37.74 -16.73 25.96
N GLU A 248 38.32 -15.63 25.48
CA GLU A 248 39.47 -15.65 24.59
C GLU A 248 40.62 -14.89 25.25
N LEU A 249 41.69 -15.61 25.57
CA LEU A 249 42.92 -15.03 26.07
C LEU A 249 43.87 -14.83 24.89
N ALA A 250 44.18 -13.59 24.56
CA ALA A 250 45.11 -13.25 23.49
C ALA A 250 46.20 -12.29 23.99
N VAL A 251 47.43 -12.49 23.51
CA VAL A 251 48.55 -11.57 23.76
C VAL A 251 48.71 -10.66 22.56
N VAL A 252 48.89 -9.36 22.85
CA VAL A 252 49.12 -8.33 21.85
C VAL A 252 50.52 -7.75 22.05
N PRO A 253 51.41 -7.76 21.04
CA PRO A 253 52.75 -7.22 21.15
C PRO A 253 52.72 -5.68 21.11
N VAL A 254 53.62 -5.06 21.89
CA VAL A 254 53.68 -3.58 22.07
C VAL A 254 54.07 -2.82 20.79
N ARG A 255 54.74 -3.49 19.83
CA ARG A 255 55.10 -2.92 18.52
C ARG A 255 54.87 -3.97 17.42
N GLY A 256 53.63 -4.03 16.92
CA GLY A 256 53.24 -4.88 15.79
C GLY A 256 51.74 -5.13 15.75
N GLN A 257 51.15 -5.17 14.55
CA GLN A 257 49.75 -5.53 14.37
C GLN A 257 49.62 -7.06 14.27
N GLY A 258 49.39 -7.71 15.41
CA GLY A 258 49.07 -9.14 15.44
C GLY A 258 48.47 -9.52 16.79
N ARG A 259 47.31 -10.19 16.77
CA ARG A 259 46.70 -10.76 17.98
C ARG A 259 46.96 -12.27 17.93
N ILE A 260 47.68 -12.81 18.92
CA ILE A 260 47.91 -14.25 19.02
C ILE A 260 46.97 -14.77 20.11
N ALA A 261 45.96 -15.53 19.70
CA ALA A 261 45.06 -16.21 20.62
C ALA A 261 45.83 -17.36 21.30
N LEU A 262 45.99 -17.28 22.62
CA LEU A 262 46.63 -18.31 23.44
C LEU A 262 45.64 -19.39 23.88
N TRP A 263 44.39 -18.98 24.13
CA TRP A 263 43.35 -19.90 24.57
C TRP A 263 41.98 -19.35 24.18
N SER A 264 41.14 -20.19 23.57
CA SER A 264 39.72 -19.91 23.39
C SER A 264 38.93 -21.08 23.97
N GLY A 265 38.01 -20.77 24.88
CA GLY A 265 37.22 -21.78 25.55
C GLY A 265 36.11 -21.16 26.39
N GLY A 266 35.05 -21.93 26.60
CA GLY A 266 33.83 -21.41 27.18
C GLY A 266 32.81 -22.51 27.36
N ALA A 267 32.30 -22.69 28.59
CA ALA A 267 31.21 -23.61 28.87
C ALA A 267 30.42 -23.10 30.06
N LEU A 268 29.10 -23.11 29.94
CA LEU A 268 28.18 -22.68 30.99
C LEU A 268 28.25 -23.67 32.17
N ARG A 269 28.85 -23.26 33.29
CA ARG A 269 28.77 -24.00 34.55
C ARG A 269 27.66 -23.41 35.40
N GLN A 270 26.64 -24.19 35.73
CA GLN A 270 25.70 -23.84 36.79
C GLN A 270 26.48 -23.75 38.11
N MET A 271 26.61 -22.55 38.68
CA MET A 271 27.05 -22.41 40.07
C MET A 271 25.91 -22.88 40.98
N GLU A 272 26.08 -24.01 41.66
CA GLU A 272 25.26 -24.32 42.83
C GLU A 272 25.47 -23.21 43.86
N ARG A 273 24.38 -22.59 44.30
CA ARG A 273 24.44 -21.65 45.43
C ARG A 273 24.83 -22.47 46.66
N TRP A 274 25.98 -22.15 47.25
CA TRP A 274 26.33 -22.68 48.56
C TRP A 274 25.20 -22.34 49.56
N PRO A 275 24.79 -23.30 50.41
CA PRO A 275 23.78 -23.08 51.45
C PRO A 275 24.18 -21.98 52.44
#